data_AF-A0A7V9PWP3-F1
#
_entry.id   AF-A0A7V9PWP3-F1
#
_cell.length_a   1.000
_cell.length_b   1.000
_cell.length_c   1.000
_cell.angle_alpha   90.00
_cell.angle_beta   90.00
_cell.angle_gamma   90.00
#
_symmetry.space_group_name_H-M   'P 1'
#
loop_
_entity.id
_entity.type
_entity.pdbx_description
1 polymer ?
#
loop_
_entity_poly.entity_id
_entity_poly.type
_entity_poly.pdbx_seq_one_letter_code
_entity_poly.pdbx_strand_id
1 'polypeptide(L)'
;MSRAPAWARDEQQPSVEETGQERMQAEVAADRLHIRGVGHLPLDPAAARFELTEEERALRSSRPRNRRWKALDKHDAEIARLTQKRADAHARLHEAEEALRQAPERDAETLAAWIAGDERGERPASTAYERQRERDAARLLVEAVTIELDRALERGQSYIEHHRRKMIADARGGLDEKVGKLEAASRQLLALREAALEAREVLEWIASFPEPRESFGFPTATALGLRKPVEETLGTRARVEYASLVQALEGDAQAIRNQFGPVTAKQLGLAEPATPLIEAMWDHDVDPGWKREQLERARGLLPWTADPAKLADEAGDFRP
;
A
#
# COMPACT_ATOMS: atom_id res chain seq x y z
N MET A 1 -7.93 -6.44 -56.25
CA MET A 1 -7.30 -7.26 -55.18
C MET A 1 -5.85 -6.84 -55.06
N SER A 2 -5.55 -5.83 -54.24
CA SER A 2 -4.18 -5.32 -54.05
C SER A 2 -3.45 -6.17 -53.01
N ARG A 3 -2.35 -6.81 -53.42
CA ARG A 3 -1.39 -7.43 -52.50
C ARG A 3 -0.57 -6.32 -51.84
N ALA A 4 -0.53 -6.32 -50.51
CA ALA A 4 0.34 -5.43 -49.74
C ALA A 4 1.82 -5.64 -50.13
N PRO A 5 2.62 -4.56 -50.19
CA PRO A 5 4.02 -4.62 -50.62
C PRO A 5 4.90 -5.34 -49.60
N ALA A 6 5.99 -5.97 -50.09
CA ALA A 6 6.83 -6.91 -49.35
C ALA A 6 7.53 -6.33 -48.10
N TRP A 7 7.62 -5.00 -47.98
CA TRP A 7 8.22 -4.32 -46.82
C TRP A 7 7.28 -4.23 -45.61
N ALA A 8 5.97 -4.45 -45.79
CA ALA A 8 4.99 -4.43 -44.69
C ALA A 8 4.95 -5.74 -43.87
N ARG A 9 5.99 -6.59 -43.96
CA ARG A 9 6.08 -7.88 -43.25
C ARG A 9 7.18 -7.93 -42.18
N ASP A 10 8.02 -6.90 -42.05
CA ASP A 10 9.21 -6.96 -41.19
C ASP A 10 9.08 -6.28 -39.82
N GLU A 11 7.90 -5.80 -39.42
CA GLU A 11 7.72 -5.07 -38.14
C GLU A 11 7.37 -5.95 -36.91
N GLN A 12 7.59 -7.26 -36.94
CA GLN A 12 7.36 -8.13 -35.77
C GLN A 12 8.50 -9.12 -35.50
N GLN A 13 9.74 -8.76 -35.82
CA GLN A 13 10.88 -9.48 -35.24
C GLN A 13 11.24 -8.83 -33.91
N PRO A 14 11.07 -9.52 -32.76
CA PRO A 14 11.51 -9.00 -31.47
C PRO A 14 12.99 -8.66 -31.55
N SER A 15 13.39 -7.54 -30.95
CA SER A 15 14.76 -7.07 -31.07
C SER A 15 15.74 -8.12 -30.53
N VAL A 16 16.98 -8.12 -31.01
CA VAL A 16 18.05 -9.02 -30.51
C VAL A 16 18.26 -8.82 -28.99
N GLU A 17 17.92 -7.65 -28.46
CA GLU A 17 17.97 -7.32 -27.04
C GLU A 17 16.78 -7.92 -26.26
N GLU A 18 15.56 -7.87 -26.81
CA GLU A 18 14.37 -8.51 -26.21
C GLU A 18 14.52 -10.03 -26.15
N THR A 19 15.02 -10.64 -27.23
CA THR A 19 15.31 -12.09 -27.25
C THR A 19 16.47 -12.50 -26.34
N GLY A 20 17.45 -11.61 -26.14
CA GLY A 20 18.54 -11.81 -25.18
C GLY A 20 18.05 -11.76 -23.73
N GLN A 21 17.22 -10.78 -23.38
CA GLN A 21 16.63 -10.65 -22.05
C GLN A 21 15.69 -11.82 -21.73
N GLU A 22 14.85 -12.23 -22.69
CA GLU A 22 13.97 -13.39 -22.51
C GLU A 22 14.75 -14.69 -22.31
N ARG A 23 15.85 -14.90 -23.04
CA ARG A 23 16.73 -16.07 -22.84
C ARG A 23 17.39 -16.05 -21.47
N MET A 24 17.96 -14.92 -21.07
CA MET A 24 18.59 -14.77 -19.76
C MET A 24 17.58 -15.00 -18.62
N GLN A 25 16.34 -14.50 -18.75
CA GLN A 25 15.28 -14.79 -17.77
C GLN A 25 14.82 -16.25 -17.80
N ALA A 26 14.83 -16.92 -18.95
CA ALA A 26 14.55 -18.36 -19.05
C ALA A 26 15.61 -19.18 -18.29
N GLU A 27 16.87 -18.82 -18.49
CA GLU A 27 18.03 -19.52 -17.92
C GLU A 27 18.08 -19.33 -16.40
N VAL A 28 17.88 -18.11 -15.91
CA VAL A 28 17.74 -17.82 -14.47
C VAL A 28 16.55 -18.58 -13.86
N ALA A 29 15.43 -18.69 -14.57
CA ALA A 29 14.26 -19.44 -14.09
C ALA A 29 14.53 -20.95 -14.03
N ALA A 30 15.23 -21.52 -15.02
CA ALA A 30 15.65 -22.92 -15.02
C ALA A 30 16.64 -23.22 -13.88
N ASP A 31 17.61 -22.34 -13.65
CA ASP A 31 18.57 -22.45 -12.55
C ASP A 31 17.87 -22.40 -11.18
N ARG A 32 16.87 -21.53 -11.00
CA ARG A 32 16.07 -21.48 -9.76
C ARG A 32 15.33 -22.78 -9.49
N LEU A 33 14.74 -23.41 -10.51
CA LEU A 33 14.11 -24.73 -10.39
C LEU A 33 15.14 -25.83 -10.08
N HIS A 34 16.34 -25.72 -10.65
CA HIS A 34 17.41 -26.69 -10.42
C HIS A 34 17.97 -26.62 -8.99
N ILE A 35 18.22 -25.42 -8.47
CA ILE A 35 18.70 -25.18 -7.09
C ILE A 35 17.72 -25.75 -6.05
N ARG A 36 16.42 -25.74 -6.34
CA ARG A 36 15.37 -26.28 -5.47
C ARG A 36 15.20 -27.80 -5.57
N GLY A 37 15.94 -28.45 -6.47
CA GLY A 37 15.84 -29.88 -6.71
C GLY A 37 14.52 -30.28 -7.38
N VAL A 38 13.80 -29.33 -8.00
CA VAL A 38 12.51 -29.56 -8.67
C VAL A 38 12.58 -29.46 -10.19
N GLY A 39 13.78 -29.25 -10.75
CA GLY A 39 13.97 -29.18 -12.21
C GLY A 39 13.56 -30.45 -12.98
N HIS A 40 13.25 -31.56 -12.28
CA HIS A 40 12.73 -32.80 -12.85
C HIS A 40 11.20 -32.92 -12.79
N LEU A 41 10.52 -31.98 -12.12
CA LEU A 41 9.05 -31.92 -12.02
C LEU A 41 8.49 -31.17 -13.26
N PRO A 42 7.25 -31.48 -13.70
CA PRO A 42 6.63 -30.88 -14.88
C PRO A 42 6.12 -29.46 -14.60
N LEU A 43 7.02 -28.58 -14.15
CA LEU A 43 6.75 -27.17 -13.91
C LEU A 43 7.18 -26.35 -15.12
N ASP A 44 6.31 -25.45 -15.55
CA ASP A 44 6.61 -24.51 -16.62
C ASP A 44 7.71 -23.53 -16.16
N PRO A 45 8.87 -23.46 -16.84
CA PRO A 45 9.93 -22.50 -16.50
C PRO A 45 9.45 -21.04 -16.58
N ALA A 46 8.41 -20.73 -17.36
CA ALA A 46 7.80 -19.40 -17.33
C ALA A 46 7.14 -19.08 -15.98
N ALA A 47 6.64 -20.08 -15.25
CA ALA A 47 6.06 -19.89 -13.91
C ALA A 47 7.13 -19.54 -12.85
N ALA A 48 8.36 -20.01 -13.01
CA ALA A 48 9.49 -19.67 -12.14
C ALA A 48 10.03 -18.24 -12.34
N ARG A 49 9.65 -17.55 -13.44
CA ARG A 49 10.00 -16.14 -13.68
C ARG A 49 9.25 -15.17 -12.75
N PHE A 50 8.08 -15.56 -12.24
CA PHE A 50 7.17 -14.69 -11.47
C PHE A 50 7.37 -14.74 -9.95
N GLU A 51 8.42 -15.41 -9.47
CA GLU A 51 8.61 -15.60 -8.05
C GLU A 51 9.06 -14.32 -7.37
N LEU A 52 8.21 -13.83 -6.47
CA LEU A 52 8.50 -12.69 -5.64
C LEU A 52 9.46 -13.09 -4.52
N THR A 53 10.39 -12.21 -4.19
CA THR A 53 11.20 -12.35 -2.97
C THR A 53 10.32 -12.26 -1.72
N GLU A 54 10.77 -12.76 -0.57
CA GLU A 54 10.01 -12.65 0.68
C GLU A 54 9.78 -11.19 1.09
N GLU A 55 10.75 -10.33 0.83
CA GLU A 55 10.63 -8.88 1.04
C GLU A 55 9.54 -8.26 0.15
N GLU A 56 9.50 -8.62 -1.14
CA GLU A 56 8.45 -8.14 -2.05
C GLU A 56 7.07 -8.64 -1.66
N ARG A 57 6.94 -9.89 -1.19
CA ARG A 57 5.68 -10.42 -0.66
C ARG A 57 5.26 -9.67 0.60
N ALA A 58 6.19 -9.38 1.51
CA ALA A 58 5.91 -8.61 2.72
C ALA A 58 5.43 -7.19 2.39
N LEU A 59 6.07 -6.52 1.42
CA LEU A 59 5.65 -5.20 0.96
C LEU A 59 4.26 -5.23 0.32
N ARG A 60 4.00 -6.17 -0.59
CA ARG A 60 2.71 -6.30 -1.31
C ARG A 60 1.55 -6.75 -0.40
N SER A 61 1.87 -7.41 0.72
CA SER A 61 0.90 -7.82 1.75
C SER A 61 0.71 -6.78 2.85
N SER A 62 1.63 -5.82 3.02
CA SER A 62 1.49 -4.73 3.98
C SER A 62 0.36 -3.79 3.56
N ARG A 63 -0.77 -3.83 4.27
CA ARG A 63 -1.96 -3.03 3.94
C ARG A 63 -2.58 -2.41 5.20
N PRO A 64 -3.15 -1.19 5.11
CA PRO A 64 -3.81 -0.56 6.25
C PRO A 64 -5.02 -1.38 6.72
N ARG A 65 -5.16 -1.52 8.05
CA ARG A 65 -6.14 -2.40 8.72
C ARG A 65 -7.60 -1.96 8.57
N ASN A 66 -7.85 -0.65 8.48
CA ASN A 66 -9.20 -0.08 8.36
C ASN A 66 -9.35 0.61 7.01
N ARG A 67 -9.87 -0.11 6.02
CA ARG A 67 -10.10 0.41 4.67
C ARG A 67 -11.55 0.24 4.24
N ARG A 68 -12.03 1.11 3.37
CA ARG A 68 -13.43 1.15 2.90
C ARG A 68 -13.66 0.30 1.64
N TRP A 69 -12.61 -0.16 0.98
CA TRP A 69 -12.70 -0.82 -0.33
C TRP A 69 -12.90 -2.33 -0.21
N LYS A 70 -14.17 -2.75 -0.11
CA LYS A 70 -14.58 -4.17 0.00
C LYS A 70 -14.03 -5.10 -1.08
N ALA A 71 -13.73 -4.58 -2.27
CA ALA A 71 -13.13 -5.37 -3.34
C ALA A 71 -11.73 -5.88 -2.97
N LEU A 72 -10.96 -5.07 -2.24
CA LEU A 72 -9.64 -5.48 -1.74
C LEU A 72 -9.73 -6.50 -0.61
N ASP A 73 -10.83 -6.56 0.11
CA ASP A 73 -11.03 -7.55 1.18
C ASP A 73 -11.15 -8.96 0.59
N LYS A 74 -11.71 -9.08 -0.62
CA LYS A 74 -11.73 -10.37 -1.36
C LYS A 74 -10.31 -10.81 -1.72
N HIS A 75 -9.49 -9.90 -2.23
CA HIS A 75 -8.09 -10.20 -2.53
C HIS A 75 -7.30 -10.55 -1.26
N ASP A 76 -7.55 -9.86 -0.14
CA ASP A 76 -6.90 -10.18 1.13
C ASP A 76 -7.33 -11.54 1.68
N ALA A 77 -8.62 -11.87 1.63
CA ALA A 77 -9.11 -13.16 2.06
C ALA A 77 -8.52 -14.30 1.21
N GLU A 78 -8.36 -14.07 -0.10
CA GLU A 78 -7.69 -14.99 -1.01
C GLU A 78 -6.20 -15.16 -0.65
N ILE A 79 -5.47 -14.05 -0.47
CA ILE A 79 -4.06 -14.05 -0.06
C ILE A 79 -3.90 -14.76 1.28
N ALA A 80 -4.69 -14.43 2.30
CA ALA A 80 -4.63 -15.04 3.62
C ALA A 80 -4.90 -16.55 3.57
N ARG A 81 -5.90 -16.97 2.78
CA ARG A 81 -6.18 -18.39 2.54
C ARG A 81 -4.99 -19.09 1.87
N LEU A 82 -4.35 -18.48 0.88
CA LEU A 82 -3.17 -19.04 0.20
C LEU A 82 -1.94 -19.06 1.11
N THR A 83 -1.74 -18.05 1.95
CA THR A 83 -0.69 -18.02 2.97
C THR A 83 -0.87 -19.16 3.97
N GLN A 84 -2.08 -19.38 4.47
CA GLN A 84 -2.37 -20.50 5.35
C GLN A 84 -2.09 -21.84 4.65
N LYS A 85 -2.58 -22.01 3.41
CA LYS A 85 -2.30 -23.21 2.62
C LYS A 85 -0.81 -23.44 2.39
N ARG A 86 -0.03 -22.37 2.23
CA ARG A 86 1.42 -22.45 2.07
C ARG A 86 2.08 -22.93 3.36
N ALA A 87 1.66 -22.41 4.51
CA ALA A 87 2.13 -22.88 5.81
C ALA A 87 1.80 -24.37 6.02
N ASP A 88 0.57 -24.79 5.69
CA ASP A 88 0.15 -26.20 5.78
C ASP A 88 0.97 -27.09 4.82
N ALA A 89 1.27 -26.61 3.60
CA ALA A 89 2.09 -27.33 2.63
C ALA A 89 3.55 -27.48 3.11
N HIS A 90 4.13 -26.43 3.71
CA HIS A 90 5.46 -26.51 4.31
C HIS A 90 5.50 -27.49 5.49
N ALA A 91 4.46 -27.51 6.33
CA ALA A 91 4.36 -28.49 7.42
C ALA A 91 4.36 -29.93 6.88
N ARG A 92 3.57 -30.21 5.83
CA ARG A 92 3.56 -31.52 5.15
C ARG A 92 4.89 -31.90 4.54
N LEU A 93 5.60 -30.93 3.93
CA LEU A 93 6.94 -31.17 3.41
C LEU A 93 7.91 -31.56 4.52
N HIS A 94 7.87 -30.84 5.65
CA HIS A 94 8.70 -31.16 6.80
C HIS A 94 8.39 -32.56 7.35
N GLU A 95 7.11 -32.94 7.46
CA GLU A 95 6.71 -34.29 7.87
C GLU A 95 7.23 -35.37 6.92
N ALA A 96 7.15 -35.14 5.60
CA ALA A 96 7.63 -36.09 4.59
C ALA A 96 9.17 -36.21 4.59
N GLU A 97 9.90 -35.11 4.78
CA GLU A 97 11.36 -35.11 4.91
C GLU A 97 11.81 -35.86 6.16
N GLU A 98 11.11 -35.67 7.28
CA GLU A 98 11.36 -36.41 8.52
C GLU A 98 11.04 -37.90 8.39
N ALA A 99 9.93 -38.25 7.72
CA ALA A 99 9.58 -39.64 7.46
C ALA A 99 10.60 -40.34 6.56
N LEU A 100 11.11 -39.66 5.53
CA LEU A 100 12.17 -40.17 4.67
C LEU A 100 13.49 -40.35 5.44
N ARG A 101 13.83 -39.39 6.31
CA ARG A 101 15.04 -39.46 7.16
C ARG A 101 15.01 -40.66 8.12
N GLN A 102 13.84 -40.99 8.66
CA GLN A 102 13.64 -42.10 9.59
C GLN A 102 13.39 -43.45 8.90
N ALA A 103 13.13 -43.46 7.57
CA ALA A 103 12.80 -44.68 6.84
C ALA A 103 13.88 -45.78 6.93
N PRO A 104 15.20 -45.49 6.81
CA PRO A 104 16.22 -46.53 6.90
C PRO A 104 16.26 -47.23 8.26
N GLU A 105 16.13 -46.47 9.35
CA GLU A 105 16.11 -47.03 10.70
C GLU A 105 14.86 -47.88 10.93
N ARG A 106 13.68 -47.39 10.54
CA ARG A 106 12.41 -48.15 10.66
C ARG A 106 12.37 -49.39 9.78
N ASP A 107 12.87 -49.30 8.55
CA ASP A 107 12.98 -50.45 7.63
C ASP A 107 13.93 -51.51 8.24
N ALA A 108 15.05 -51.08 8.83
CA ALA A 108 16.00 -51.96 9.51
C ALA A 108 15.42 -52.61 10.76
N GLU A 109 14.69 -51.88 11.60
CA GLU A 109 13.97 -52.42 12.76
C GLU A 109 12.92 -53.44 12.35
N THR A 110 12.14 -53.15 11.30
CA THR A 110 11.12 -54.05 10.78
C THR A 110 11.75 -55.32 10.21
N LEU A 111 12.86 -55.19 9.47
CA LEU A 111 13.63 -56.34 8.98
C LEU A 111 14.24 -57.16 10.12
N ALA A 112 14.79 -56.49 11.15
CA ALA A 112 15.35 -57.16 12.32
C ALA A 112 14.28 -57.95 13.09
N ALA A 113 13.07 -57.39 13.23
CA ALA A 113 11.93 -58.07 13.84
C ALA A 113 11.49 -59.29 13.03
N TRP A 114 11.52 -59.21 11.69
CA TRP A 114 11.25 -60.36 10.81
C TRP A 114 12.30 -61.47 10.96
N ILE A 115 13.60 -61.11 11.03
CA ILE A 115 14.68 -62.07 11.29
C ILE A 115 14.51 -62.73 12.66
N ALA A 116 14.20 -61.94 13.70
CA ALA A 116 13.99 -62.45 15.06
C ALA A 116 12.75 -63.38 15.17
N GLY A 117 11.80 -63.26 14.24
CA GLY A 117 10.62 -64.13 14.11
C GLY A 117 10.86 -65.42 13.32
N ASP A 118 12.13 -65.85 13.18
CA ASP A 118 12.56 -66.99 12.35
C ASP A 118 12.14 -66.86 10.88
N GLU A 119 12.15 -65.64 10.34
CA GLU A 119 11.87 -65.36 8.91
C GLU A 119 10.48 -65.84 8.45
N ARG A 120 9.51 -65.91 9.37
CA ARG A 120 8.15 -66.36 9.04
C ARG A 120 7.36 -65.24 8.35
N GLY A 121 6.80 -65.56 7.19
CA GLY A 121 5.97 -64.65 6.41
C GLY A 121 6.74 -63.91 5.30
N GLU A 122 6.08 -62.94 4.66
CA GLU A 122 6.69 -62.15 3.59
C GLU A 122 7.75 -61.19 4.14
N ARG A 123 8.90 -61.11 3.46
CA ARG A 123 9.99 -60.22 3.85
C ARG A 123 9.54 -58.77 3.69
N PRO A 124 9.71 -57.90 4.71
CA PRO A 124 9.39 -56.48 4.61
C PRO A 124 10.13 -55.82 3.43
N ALA A 125 9.39 -55.08 2.61
CA ALA A 125 9.96 -54.26 1.54
C ALA A 125 10.44 -52.90 2.08
N SER A 126 11.45 -52.30 1.43
CA SER A 126 11.90 -50.97 1.82
C SER A 126 10.88 -49.91 1.44
N THR A 127 10.61 -49.00 2.37
CA THR A 127 9.65 -47.90 2.18
C THR A 127 10.28 -46.65 1.58
N ALA A 128 11.61 -46.60 1.44
CA ALA A 128 12.36 -45.41 1.05
C ALA A 128 11.89 -44.77 -0.27
N TYR A 129 11.55 -45.57 -1.28
CA TYR A 129 11.08 -45.05 -2.57
C TYR A 129 9.71 -44.36 -2.47
N GLU A 130 8.79 -44.93 -1.70
CA GLU A 130 7.47 -44.35 -1.47
C GLU A 130 7.58 -43.04 -0.69
N ARG A 131 8.43 -43.02 0.35
CA ARG A 131 8.72 -41.79 1.12
C ARG A 131 9.34 -40.70 0.27
N GLN A 132 10.20 -41.06 -0.69
CA GLN A 132 10.77 -40.10 -1.62
C GLN A 132 9.68 -39.49 -2.53
N ARG A 133 8.76 -40.31 -3.04
CA ARG A 133 7.59 -39.81 -3.79
C ARG A 133 6.71 -38.88 -2.97
N GLU A 134 6.45 -39.21 -1.70
CA GLU A 134 5.67 -38.37 -0.79
C GLU A 134 6.33 -37.00 -0.59
N ARG A 135 7.65 -36.97 -0.36
CA ARG A 135 8.44 -35.73 -0.27
C ARG A 135 8.33 -34.91 -1.56
N ASP A 136 8.53 -35.53 -2.72
CA ASP A 136 8.53 -34.82 -4.00
C ASP A 136 7.14 -34.27 -4.33
N ALA A 137 6.07 -35.00 -3.99
CA ALA A 137 4.69 -34.51 -4.09
C ALA A 137 4.43 -33.33 -3.13
N ALA A 138 4.96 -33.37 -1.91
CA ALA A 138 4.86 -32.27 -0.95
C ALA A 138 5.63 -31.02 -1.41
N ARG A 139 6.82 -31.20 -2.02
CA ARG A 139 7.59 -30.10 -2.64
C ARG A 139 6.79 -29.45 -3.77
N LEU A 140 6.24 -30.24 -4.68
CA LEU A 140 5.42 -29.74 -5.78
C LEU A 140 4.21 -28.94 -5.25
N LEU A 141 3.58 -29.39 -4.17
CA LEU A 141 2.47 -28.69 -3.54
C LEU A 141 2.89 -27.32 -2.99
N VAL A 142 4.03 -27.23 -2.30
CA VAL A 142 4.58 -25.97 -1.79
C VAL A 142 4.80 -24.97 -2.93
N GLU A 143 5.38 -25.43 -4.04
CA GLU A 143 5.66 -24.58 -5.20
C GLU A 143 4.39 -24.14 -5.90
N ALA A 144 3.45 -25.05 -6.14
CA ALA A 144 2.16 -24.73 -6.74
C ALA A 144 1.40 -23.67 -5.94
N VAL A 145 1.38 -23.80 -4.59
CA VAL A 145 0.73 -22.81 -3.73
C VAL A 145 1.49 -21.48 -3.73
N THR A 146 2.83 -21.52 -3.81
CA THR A 146 3.65 -20.31 -3.88
C THR A 146 3.39 -19.52 -5.16
N ILE A 147 3.32 -20.20 -6.31
CA ILE A 147 2.97 -19.59 -7.60
C ILE A 147 1.59 -18.95 -7.55
N GLU A 148 0.59 -19.64 -7.01
CA GLU A 148 -0.76 -19.07 -6.88
C GLU A 148 -0.84 -17.90 -5.90
N LEU A 149 -0.06 -17.93 -4.82
CA LEU A 149 0.08 -16.80 -3.90
C LEU A 149 0.66 -15.58 -4.62
N ASP A 150 1.72 -15.77 -5.42
CA ASP A 150 2.37 -14.69 -6.16
C ASP A 150 1.40 -14.09 -7.21
N ARG A 151 0.65 -14.94 -7.93
CA ARG A 151 -0.43 -14.49 -8.84
C ARG A 151 -1.53 -13.73 -8.12
N ALA A 152 -1.93 -14.16 -6.91
CA ALA A 152 -2.96 -13.46 -6.13
C ALA A 152 -2.46 -12.08 -5.65
N LEU A 153 -1.19 -11.99 -5.24
CA LEU A 153 -0.56 -10.72 -4.89
C LEU A 153 -0.49 -9.77 -6.08
N GLU A 154 -0.14 -10.27 -7.26
CA GLU A 154 -0.13 -9.51 -8.51
C GLU A 154 -1.52 -8.99 -8.87
N ARG A 155 -2.55 -9.86 -8.87
CA ARG A 155 -3.95 -9.44 -9.10
C ARG A 155 -4.37 -8.30 -8.16
N GLY A 156 -4.01 -8.41 -6.89
CA GLY A 156 -4.29 -7.36 -5.90
C GLY A 156 -3.55 -6.05 -6.20
N GLN A 157 -2.28 -6.13 -6.60
CA GLN A 157 -1.49 -4.96 -7.00
C GLN A 157 -2.07 -4.30 -8.25
N SER A 158 -2.34 -5.05 -9.32
CA SER A 158 -2.92 -4.52 -10.55
C SER A 158 -4.28 -3.87 -10.30
N TYR A 159 -5.10 -4.43 -9.39
CA TYR A 159 -6.35 -3.80 -8.99
C TYR A 159 -6.11 -2.42 -8.35
N ILE A 160 -5.14 -2.31 -7.44
CA ILE A 160 -4.78 -1.05 -6.77
C ILE A 160 -4.22 -0.05 -7.79
N GLU A 161 -3.35 -0.48 -8.71
CA GLU A 161 -2.79 0.37 -9.76
C GLU A 161 -3.88 0.93 -10.66
N HIS A 162 -4.79 0.08 -11.14
CA HIS A 162 -5.90 0.47 -12.00
C HIS A 162 -6.87 1.45 -11.30
N HIS A 163 -7.13 1.24 -10.01
CA HIS A 163 -8.09 2.06 -9.25
C HIS A 163 -7.42 3.15 -8.40
N ARG A 164 -6.12 3.36 -8.54
CA ARG A 164 -5.29 4.18 -7.64
C ARG A 164 -5.88 5.58 -7.45
N ARG A 165 -6.20 6.26 -8.55
CA ARG A 165 -6.77 7.61 -8.54
C ARG A 165 -8.09 7.68 -7.76
N LYS A 166 -9.01 6.76 -8.04
CA LYS A 166 -10.32 6.70 -7.36
C LYS A 166 -10.16 6.41 -5.88
N MET A 167 -9.27 5.48 -5.51
CA MET A 167 -8.99 5.15 -4.12
C MET A 167 -8.37 6.33 -3.36
N ILE A 168 -7.45 7.09 -3.97
CA ILE A 168 -6.88 8.30 -3.36
C ILE A 168 -7.96 9.36 -3.16
N ALA A 169 -8.81 9.59 -4.15
CA ALA A 169 -9.90 10.57 -4.03
C ALA A 169 -10.87 10.20 -2.90
N ASP A 170 -11.27 8.93 -2.80
CA ASP A 170 -12.12 8.43 -1.71
C ASP A 170 -11.43 8.52 -0.34
N ALA A 171 -10.14 8.19 -0.27
CA ALA A 171 -9.35 8.32 0.96
C ALA A 171 -9.21 9.77 1.40
N ARG A 172 -9.00 10.72 0.47
CA ARG A 172 -8.98 12.16 0.74
C ARG A 172 -10.32 12.64 1.28
N GLY A 173 -11.43 12.26 0.63
CA GLY A 173 -12.76 12.60 1.14
C GLY A 173 -13.01 12.06 2.56
N GLY A 174 -12.57 10.83 2.84
CA GLY A 174 -12.63 10.27 4.18
C GLY A 174 -11.74 11.00 5.21
N LEU A 175 -10.54 11.42 4.81
CA LEU A 175 -9.65 12.23 5.64
C LEU A 175 -10.27 13.58 5.95
N ASP A 176 -10.74 14.29 4.93
CA ASP A 176 -11.36 15.61 5.07
C ASP A 176 -12.60 15.57 5.97
N GLU A 177 -13.43 14.53 5.86
CA GLU A 177 -14.56 14.32 6.76
C GLU A 177 -14.11 14.19 8.22
N LYS A 178 -13.04 13.44 8.49
CA LYS A 178 -12.53 13.22 9.85
C LYS A 178 -11.83 14.45 10.42
N VAL A 179 -11.04 15.14 9.60
CA VAL A 179 -10.41 16.41 9.97
C VAL A 179 -11.49 17.46 10.25
N GLY A 180 -12.53 17.57 9.43
CA GLY A 180 -13.65 18.48 9.67
C GLY A 180 -14.41 18.17 10.97
N LYS A 181 -14.58 16.88 11.31
CA LYS A 181 -15.14 16.47 12.62
C LYS A 181 -14.25 16.86 13.80
N LEU A 182 -12.93 16.73 13.65
CA LEU A 182 -11.95 17.14 14.65
C LEU A 182 -12.00 18.66 14.88
N GLU A 183 -11.94 19.44 13.81
CA GLU A 183 -12.06 20.91 13.86
C GLU A 183 -13.39 21.35 14.52
N ALA A 184 -14.51 20.72 14.14
CA ALA A 184 -15.81 21.01 14.73
C ALA A 184 -15.85 20.71 16.24
N ALA A 185 -15.28 19.56 16.66
CA ALA A 185 -15.19 19.21 18.07
C ALA A 185 -14.31 20.19 18.87
N SER A 186 -13.17 20.61 18.32
CA SER A 186 -12.31 21.63 18.92
C SER A 186 -13.04 22.95 19.16
N ARG A 187 -13.82 23.41 18.16
CA ARG A 187 -14.64 24.63 18.29
C ARG A 187 -15.76 24.48 19.33
N GLN A 188 -16.43 23.33 19.39
CA GLN A 188 -17.46 23.06 20.39
C GLN A 188 -16.89 23.08 21.81
N LEU A 189 -15.71 22.48 22.02
CA LEU A 189 -15.02 22.51 23.32
C LEU A 189 -14.66 23.94 23.73
N LEU A 190 -14.22 24.77 22.78
CA LEU A 190 -13.95 26.19 23.04
C LEU A 190 -15.23 26.94 23.45
N ALA A 191 -16.34 26.76 22.72
CA ALA A 191 -17.61 27.42 23.06
C ALA A 191 -18.15 27.00 24.44
N LEU A 192 -18.11 25.69 24.77
CA LEU A 192 -18.54 25.19 26.07
C LEU A 192 -17.69 25.74 27.22
N ARG A 193 -16.39 25.91 26.98
CA ARG A 193 -15.49 26.52 27.96
C ARG A 193 -15.87 27.98 28.24
N GLU A 194 -16.09 28.78 27.20
CA GLU A 194 -16.49 30.19 27.39
C GLU A 194 -17.81 30.29 28.16
N ALA A 195 -18.82 29.49 27.80
CA ALA A 195 -20.09 29.45 28.53
C ALA A 195 -19.92 29.05 30.01
N ALA A 196 -18.99 28.14 30.32
CA ALA A 196 -18.70 27.75 31.70
C ALA A 196 -17.96 28.85 32.48
N LEU A 197 -17.11 29.63 31.82
CA LEU A 197 -16.46 30.80 32.42
C LEU A 197 -17.49 31.90 32.72
N GLU A 198 -18.37 32.22 31.77
CA GLU A 198 -19.48 33.18 31.95
C GLU A 198 -20.39 32.77 33.13
N ALA A 199 -20.83 31.51 33.17
CA ALA A 199 -21.67 31.01 34.25
C ALA A 199 -20.98 31.14 35.62
N ARG A 200 -19.66 30.96 35.67
CA ARG A 200 -18.87 31.12 36.89
C ARG A 200 -18.70 32.59 37.28
N GLU A 201 -18.44 33.48 36.33
CA GLU A 201 -18.38 34.92 36.60
C GLU A 201 -19.68 35.41 37.24
N VAL A 202 -20.83 34.92 36.76
CA VAL A 202 -22.14 35.17 37.39
C VAL A 202 -22.19 34.65 38.83
N LEU A 203 -21.70 33.42 39.08
CA LEU A 203 -21.65 32.87 40.45
C LEU A 203 -20.77 33.70 41.38
N GLU A 204 -19.60 34.14 40.91
CA GLU A 204 -18.67 34.95 41.70
C GLU A 204 -19.22 36.35 41.97
N TRP A 205 -19.88 36.96 40.99
CA TRP A 205 -20.58 38.22 41.17
C TRP A 205 -21.69 38.10 42.23
N ILE A 206 -22.55 37.07 42.13
CA ILE A 206 -23.60 36.81 43.13
C ILE A 206 -22.99 36.62 44.53
N ALA A 207 -21.91 35.85 44.64
CA ALA A 207 -21.29 35.52 45.91
C ALA A 207 -20.55 36.70 46.57
N SER A 208 -20.11 37.69 45.77
CA SER A 208 -19.38 38.86 46.27
C SER A 208 -20.23 40.12 46.37
N PHE A 209 -21.43 40.15 45.79
CA PHE A 209 -22.30 41.32 45.88
C PHE A 209 -22.70 41.66 47.34
N PRO A 210 -22.70 42.95 47.75
CA PRO A 210 -22.46 44.17 46.98
C PRO A 210 -21.00 44.64 46.94
N GLU A 211 -20.08 43.92 47.60
CA GLU A 211 -18.67 44.27 47.68
C GLU A 211 -17.88 43.47 46.63
N PRO A 212 -17.78 43.94 45.37
CA PRO A 212 -17.09 43.20 44.33
C PRO A 212 -15.66 42.91 44.79
N ARG A 213 -15.33 41.62 44.87
CA ARG A 213 -13.94 41.19 45.03
C ARG A 213 -13.22 41.44 43.72
N GLU A 214 -11.98 41.94 43.78
CA GLU A 214 -11.10 41.96 42.63
C GLU A 214 -10.97 40.54 42.09
N SER A 215 -11.60 40.25 40.95
CA SER A 215 -11.39 38.99 40.26
C SER A 215 -9.97 39.01 39.73
N PHE A 216 -9.06 38.28 40.37
CA PHE A 216 -7.82 37.88 39.72
C PHE A 216 -8.25 37.07 38.50
N GLY A 217 -8.12 37.66 37.30
CA GLY A 217 -8.51 37.02 36.05
C GLY A 217 -8.03 35.58 36.05
N PHE A 218 -8.95 34.63 35.83
CA PHE A 218 -8.57 33.24 35.74
C PHE A 218 -7.42 33.11 34.75
N PRO A 219 -6.41 32.25 34.99
CA PRO A 219 -5.46 31.96 33.94
C PRO A 219 -6.28 31.40 32.79
N THR A 220 -6.47 32.22 31.77
CA THR A 220 -7.27 32.01 30.55
C THR A 220 -6.72 30.87 29.68
N ALA A 221 -5.86 30.04 30.27
CA ALA A 221 -4.64 29.56 29.68
C ALA A 221 -4.16 28.31 30.42
N THR A 222 -5.01 27.43 30.96
CA THR A 222 -4.46 26.15 31.45
C THR A 222 -5.42 24.98 31.39
N ALA A 223 -5.02 23.93 30.68
CA ALA A 223 -5.65 22.61 30.75
C ALA A 223 -5.28 21.94 32.09
N LEU A 224 -6.07 22.18 33.13
CA LEU A 224 -5.78 21.69 34.49
C LEU A 224 -6.04 20.19 34.69
N GLY A 225 -6.74 19.53 33.76
CA GLY A 225 -7.21 18.14 33.89
C GLY A 225 -6.12 17.06 33.83
N LEU A 226 -4.94 17.36 33.30
CA LEU A 226 -3.82 16.41 33.14
C LEU A 226 -2.63 16.70 34.07
N ARG A 227 -2.80 17.62 35.03
CA ARG A 227 -1.70 18.12 35.85
C ARG A 227 -1.00 17.01 36.65
N LYS A 228 -1.77 16.17 37.36
CA LYS A 228 -1.21 15.13 38.22
C LYS A 228 -0.47 14.04 37.43
N PRO A 229 -1.06 13.45 36.38
CA PRO A 229 -0.37 12.44 35.58
C PRO A 229 0.89 12.97 34.91
N VAL A 230 0.88 14.18 34.35
CA VAL A 230 2.02 14.79 33.64
C VAL A 230 3.16 15.17 34.60
N GLU A 231 2.85 15.74 35.78
CA GLU A 231 3.85 16.03 36.81
C GLU A 231 4.53 14.75 37.30
N GLU A 232 3.78 13.65 37.45
CA GLU A 232 4.29 12.35 37.93
C GLU A 232 5.09 11.58 36.87
N THR A 233 4.72 11.64 35.59
CA THR A 233 5.39 10.87 34.51
C THR A 233 6.51 11.60 33.80
N LEU A 234 6.34 12.90 33.54
CA LEU A 234 7.30 13.67 32.74
C LEU A 234 8.13 14.64 33.58
N GLY A 235 7.86 14.76 34.89
CA GLY A 235 8.59 15.65 35.80
C GLY A 235 8.50 17.13 35.43
N THR A 236 7.59 17.49 34.53
CA THR A 236 7.44 18.84 33.99
C THR A 236 6.18 19.49 34.56
N ARG A 237 6.33 20.74 35.03
CA ARG A 237 5.22 21.60 35.48
C ARG A 237 4.70 22.48 34.33
N ALA A 238 4.90 22.05 33.08
CA ALA A 238 4.64 22.87 31.92
C ALA A 238 3.13 23.19 31.83
N ARG A 239 2.81 24.47 32.03
CA ARG A 239 1.47 25.01 31.86
C ARG A 239 1.33 25.42 30.41
N VAL A 240 0.44 24.76 29.69
CA VAL A 240 0.12 25.12 28.30
C VAL A 240 -1.18 25.89 28.31
N GLU A 241 -1.20 27.02 27.60
CA GLU A 241 -2.42 27.80 27.44
C GLU A 241 -3.51 26.98 26.76
N TYR A 242 -4.75 27.05 27.24
CA TYR A 242 -5.85 26.33 26.60
C TYR A 242 -6.03 26.77 25.14
N ALA A 243 -5.89 28.07 24.88
CA ALA A 243 -5.86 28.61 23.52
C ALA A 243 -4.71 27.99 22.68
N SER A 244 -3.51 27.88 23.24
CA SER A 244 -2.38 27.22 22.57
C SER A 244 -2.60 25.73 22.35
N LEU A 245 -3.31 25.04 23.24
CA LEU A 245 -3.67 23.63 23.06
C LEU A 245 -4.68 23.45 21.92
N VAL A 246 -5.74 24.28 21.88
CA VAL A 246 -6.72 24.25 20.78
C VAL A 246 -6.04 24.59 19.46
N GLN A 247 -5.21 25.64 19.43
CA GLN A 247 -4.44 26.03 18.25
C GLN A 247 -3.46 24.93 17.82
N ALA A 248 -2.82 24.22 18.75
CA ALA A 248 -1.97 23.08 18.44
C ALA A 248 -2.77 21.92 17.84
N LEU A 249 -3.96 21.63 18.37
CA LEU A 249 -4.84 20.59 17.82
C LEU A 249 -5.37 20.95 16.43
N GLU A 250 -5.73 22.21 16.19
CA GLU A 250 -6.10 22.71 14.85
C GLU A 250 -4.90 22.70 13.90
N GLY A 251 -3.72 23.08 14.39
CA GLY A 251 -2.46 23.01 13.65
C GLY A 251 -2.08 21.59 13.25
N ASP A 252 -2.20 20.62 14.16
CA ASP A 252 -2.03 19.20 13.89
C ASP A 252 -3.05 18.69 12.87
N ALA A 253 -4.31 19.07 13.01
CA ALA A 253 -5.37 18.72 12.05
C ALA A 253 -5.02 19.19 10.63
N GLN A 254 -4.51 20.42 10.50
CA GLN A 254 -4.07 20.97 9.22
C GLN A 254 -2.77 20.33 8.73
N ALA A 255 -1.83 20.00 9.61
CA ALA A 255 -0.59 19.30 9.26
C ALA A 255 -0.89 17.89 8.72
N ILE A 256 -1.82 17.18 9.35
CA ILE A 256 -2.32 15.87 8.91
C ILE A 256 -2.96 15.98 7.52
N ARG A 257 -3.79 17.02 7.29
CA ARG A 257 -4.39 17.31 5.97
C ARG A 257 -3.31 17.59 4.91
N ASN A 258 -2.26 18.31 5.27
CA ASN A 258 -1.22 18.78 4.34
C ASN A 258 -0.09 17.75 4.08
N GLN A 259 0.02 16.68 4.86
CA GLN A 259 1.06 15.66 4.71
C GLN A 259 1.00 14.95 3.35
N PHE A 260 -0.22 14.83 2.78
CA PHE A 260 -0.47 14.36 1.41
C PHE A 260 -0.64 15.52 0.40
N GLY A 261 0.16 16.57 0.58
CA GLY A 261 0.15 17.77 -0.26
C GLY A 261 0.68 17.56 -1.69
N PRO A 262 0.72 18.63 -2.50
CA PRO A 262 1.09 18.57 -3.92
C PRO A 262 2.50 17.99 -4.17
N VAL A 263 3.43 18.24 -3.25
CA VAL A 263 4.81 17.72 -3.32
C VAL A 263 4.83 16.20 -3.17
N THR A 264 4.15 15.67 -2.15
CA THR A 264 4.01 14.22 -1.92
C THR A 264 3.24 13.56 -3.07
N ALA A 265 2.18 14.20 -3.57
CA ALA A 265 1.44 13.71 -4.73
C ALA A 265 2.32 13.65 -5.99
N LYS A 266 3.16 14.66 -6.24
CA LYS A 266 4.12 14.69 -7.35
C LYS A 266 5.19 13.59 -7.22
N GLN A 267 5.75 13.39 -6.01
CA GLN A 267 6.72 12.33 -5.75
C GLN A 267 6.15 10.92 -5.98
N LEU A 268 4.85 10.73 -5.72
CA LEU A 268 4.16 9.46 -5.91
C LEU A 268 3.63 9.26 -7.35
N GLY A 269 3.89 10.18 -8.28
CA GLY A 269 3.37 10.13 -9.66
C GLY A 269 1.84 10.35 -9.74
N LEU A 270 1.26 10.96 -8.71
CA LEU A 270 -0.16 11.20 -8.53
C LEU A 270 -0.56 12.65 -8.74
N ALA A 271 0.40 13.54 -9.00
CA ALA A 271 0.10 14.88 -9.44
C ALA A 271 -0.74 14.76 -10.72
N GLU A 272 -1.94 15.35 -10.71
CA GLU A 272 -2.58 15.69 -11.97
C GLU A 272 -1.56 16.49 -12.78
N PRO A 273 -1.31 16.16 -14.06
CA PRO A 273 -0.57 17.08 -14.90
C PRO A 273 -1.28 18.42 -14.72
N ALA A 274 -0.52 19.47 -14.37
CA ALA A 274 -1.08 20.81 -14.27
C ALA A 274 -1.87 20.99 -15.55
N THR A 275 -3.21 21.00 -15.47
CA THR A 275 -4.06 20.95 -16.64
C THR A 275 -3.54 22.07 -17.51
N PRO A 276 -2.92 21.78 -18.67
CA PRO A 276 -2.50 22.87 -19.50
C PRO A 276 -3.84 23.53 -19.83
N LEU A 277 -3.99 24.82 -19.50
CA LEU A 277 -5.14 25.65 -19.84
C LEU A 277 -5.61 25.44 -21.30
N ILE A 278 -4.70 24.93 -22.13
CA ILE A 278 -4.87 24.40 -23.48
C ILE A 278 -6.01 23.36 -23.58
N GLU A 279 -6.20 22.37 -22.70
CA GLU A 279 -7.31 21.40 -22.88
C GLU A 279 -8.70 22.04 -22.67
N ALA A 280 -8.79 23.08 -21.84
CA ALA A 280 -10.02 23.89 -21.71
C ALA A 280 -10.25 24.85 -22.91
N MET A 281 -9.26 25.04 -23.79
CA MET A 281 -9.41 25.85 -25.01
C MET A 281 -10.09 25.09 -26.16
N TRP A 282 -10.23 23.76 -26.05
CA TRP A 282 -10.70 22.86 -27.12
C TRP A 282 -12.18 22.49 -26.99
N ASP A 283 -12.85 22.87 -25.90
CA ASP A 283 -14.32 22.86 -25.84
C ASP A 283 -14.85 24.08 -26.62
N HIS A 284 -15.62 23.79 -27.67
CA HIS A 284 -15.96 24.73 -28.74
C HIS A 284 -17.04 25.78 -28.40
N ASP A 285 -17.42 25.95 -27.13
CA ASP A 285 -18.54 26.83 -26.71
C ASP A 285 -18.19 27.83 -25.60
N VAL A 286 -16.94 28.28 -25.53
CA VAL A 286 -16.54 29.28 -24.53
C VAL A 286 -16.66 30.70 -25.07
N ASP A 287 -17.42 31.53 -24.34
CA ASP A 287 -17.62 32.96 -24.58
C ASP A 287 -16.29 33.68 -24.96
N PRO A 288 -16.25 34.42 -26.09
CA PRO A 288 -15.08 35.18 -26.51
C PRO A 288 -14.56 36.17 -25.46
N GLY A 289 -15.44 36.69 -24.59
CA GLY A 289 -15.07 37.58 -23.48
C GLY A 289 -14.19 36.86 -22.45
N TRP A 290 -14.62 35.69 -22.01
CA TRP A 290 -13.87 34.84 -21.09
C TRP A 290 -12.52 34.41 -21.65
N LYS A 291 -12.43 34.03 -22.95
CA LYS A 291 -11.16 33.68 -23.59
C LYS A 291 -10.15 34.83 -23.55
N ARG A 292 -10.62 36.07 -23.74
CA ARG A 292 -9.77 37.27 -23.70
C ARG A 292 -9.26 37.55 -22.28
N GLU A 293 -10.14 37.42 -21.28
CA GLU A 293 -9.78 37.60 -19.86
C GLU A 293 -8.75 36.55 -19.38
N GLN A 294 -8.90 35.28 -19.78
CA GLN A 294 -7.96 34.22 -19.42
C GLN A 294 -6.61 34.38 -20.12
N LEU A 295 -6.58 34.85 -21.38
CA LEU A 295 -5.33 35.18 -22.08
C LEU A 295 -4.57 36.33 -21.41
N GLU A 296 -5.29 37.35 -20.94
CA GLU A 296 -4.66 38.44 -20.18
C GLU A 296 -4.15 37.97 -18.81
N ARG A 297 -4.89 37.10 -18.11
CA ARG A 297 -4.39 36.45 -16.88
C ARG A 297 -3.16 35.60 -17.13
N ALA A 298 -3.15 34.79 -18.19
CA ALA A 298 -2.01 33.95 -18.54
C ALA A 298 -0.76 34.79 -18.89
N ARG A 299 -0.96 35.91 -19.60
CA ARG A 299 0.11 36.89 -19.86
C ARG A 299 0.62 37.55 -18.58
N GLY A 300 -0.24 37.78 -17.59
CA GLY A 300 0.14 38.31 -16.27
C GLY A 300 0.84 37.31 -15.35
N LEU A 301 0.70 36.00 -15.59
CA LEU A 301 1.29 34.92 -14.78
C LEU A 301 2.64 34.41 -15.32
N LEU A 302 3.03 34.81 -16.53
CA LEU A 302 4.34 34.48 -17.08
C LEU A 302 5.42 35.41 -16.49
N PRO A 303 6.53 34.89 -15.96
CA PRO A 303 7.66 35.71 -15.57
C PRO A 303 8.19 36.46 -16.80
N TRP A 304 8.56 37.73 -16.61
CA TRP A 304 8.91 38.75 -17.62
C TRP A 304 10.10 38.40 -18.55
N THR A 305 10.59 37.16 -18.53
CA THR A 305 11.77 36.67 -19.25
C THR A 305 11.45 35.69 -20.39
N ALA A 306 10.18 35.41 -20.69
CA ALA A 306 9.83 34.62 -21.88
C ALA A 306 9.83 35.52 -23.12
N ASP A 307 10.85 35.35 -23.97
CA ASP A 307 11.00 36.04 -25.26
C ASP A 307 9.74 35.84 -26.13
N PRO A 308 9.00 36.90 -26.47
CA PRO A 308 7.77 36.81 -27.26
C PRO A 308 7.98 36.16 -28.64
N ALA A 309 9.20 36.22 -29.20
CA ALA A 309 9.52 35.61 -30.48
C ALA A 309 9.50 34.08 -30.42
N LYS A 310 9.95 33.47 -29.31
CA LYS A 310 9.93 32.01 -29.11
C LYS A 310 8.52 31.45 -28.97
N LEU A 311 7.62 32.21 -28.36
CA LEU A 311 6.22 31.83 -28.22
C LEU A 311 5.46 31.89 -29.56
N ALA A 312 5.87 32.76 -30.48
CA ALA A 312 5.29 32.83 -31.82
C ALA A 312 5.75 31.66 -32.72
N ASP A 313 7.00 31.20 -32.58
CA ASP A 313 7.51 30.00 -33.26
C ASP A 313 6.80 28.73 -32.78
N GLU A 314 6.66 28.54 -31.46
CA GLU A 314 5.95 27.35 -30.91
C GLU A 314 4.45 27.32 -31.24
N ALA A 315 3.82 28.49 -31.42
CA ALA A 315 2.43 28.59 -31.86
C ALA A 315 2.26 28.47 -33.39
N GLY A 316 3.33 28.70 -34.17
CA GLY A 316 3.35 28.59 -35.63
C GLY A 316 3.40 27.15 -36.13
N ASP A 317 4.03 26.25 -35.37
CA ASP A 317 4.21 24.83 -35.72
C ASP A 317 2.94 23.96 -35.52
N PHE A 318 1.85 24.55 -35.00
CA PHE A 318 0.56 23.88 -34.82
C PHE A 318 -0.54 24.46 -35.72
N ARG A 319 -0.26 24.59 -37.02
CA ARG A 319 -1.33 24.64 -38.04
C ARG A 319 -1.30 23.34 -38.88
N PRO A 320 -2.44 22.70 -39.11
CA PRO A 320 -2.53 21.53 -39.99
C PRO A 320 -2.22 21.86 -41.44
#